data_AF-A0A7X5QB89-F1
#
_entry.id   AF-A0A7X5QB89-F1
#
_cell.length_a   1.000
_cell.length_b   1.000
_cell.length_c   1.000
_cell.angle_alpha   90.00
_cell.angle_beta   90.00
_cell.angle_gamma   90.00
#
_symmetry.space_group_name_H-M   'P 1'
#
loop_
_entity.id
_entity.type
_entity.pdbx_description
1 polymer ?
#
loop_
_entity_poly.entity_id
_entity_poly.type
_entity_poly.pdbx_seq_one_letter_code
_entity_poly.pdbx_strand_id
1 'polypeptide(L)'
;MKKLISMLFILIGMISAPAFSAETNSGVVKVAEIKTDWDNPAHYFYTFSGVLASNCGKPGYIWSGSSSENINKILIQAYAQDLSIKVGIDNVSCNITTVYVIKQR
;
A
#
# COMPACT_ATOMS: atom_id res chain seq x y z
N MET A 1 6.45 25.92 55.05
CA MET A 1 7.41 24.84 55.34
C MET A 1 7.17 23.68 54.38
N LYS A 2 8.24 23.19 53.72
CA LYS A 2 8.50 21.76 53.36
C LYS A 2 7.35 21.01 52.64
N LYS A 3 7.48 20.50 51.41
CA LYS A 3 8.59 19.74 50.82
C LYS A 3 8.34 19.52 49.32
N LEU A 4 9.46 19.43 48.61
CA LEU A 4 9.62 18.95 47.23
C LEU A 4 9.23 17.46 47.05
N ILE A 5 9.20 17.09 45.76
CA ILE A 5 9.43 15.76 45.15
C ILE A 5 8.17 14.93 44.89
N SER A 6 7.76 14.86 43.60
CA SER A 6 7.89 13.60 42.87
C SER A 6 7.84 13.83 41.35
N MET A 7 8.96 13.55 40.69
CA MET A 7 8.99 13.13 39.30
C MET A 7 7.97 11.99 39.11
N LEU A 8 7.17 12.07 38.06
CA LEU A 8 6.94 10.88 37.23
C LEU A 8 6.85 11.34 35.79
N PHE A 9 7.97 11.16 35.10
CA PHE A 9 8.06 11.15 33.65
C PHE A 9 7.10 10.09 33.13
N ILE A 10 5.93 10.50 32.64
CA ILE A 10 5.14 9.64 31.77
C ILE A 10 5.51 9.99 30.33
N LEU A 11 6.76 9.65 29.98
CA LEU A 11 7.15 9.47 28.60
C LEU A 11 6.51 8.14 28.18
N ILE A 12 5.19 8.14 27.90
CA ILE A 12 4.55 6.99 27.27
C ILE A 12 5.23 6.90 25.92
N GLY A 13 6.11 5.91 25.81
CA GLY A 13 6.82 5.61 24.59
C GLY A 13 5.80 5.65 23.46
N MET A 14 6.04 6.56 22.52
CA MET A 14 5.65 6.31 21.15
C MET A 14 6.40 5.03 20.78
N ILE A 15 5.78 3.90 21.07
CA ILE A 15 6.11 2.62 20.48
C ILE A 15 5.74 2.85 19.03
N SER A 16 6.68 3.44 18.29
CA SER A 16 6.69 3.41 16.85
C SER A 16 6.79 1.93 16.53
N ALA A 17 5.64 1.27 16.46
CA ALA A 17 5.55 -0.02 15.82
C ALA A 17 6.20 0.21 14.46
N PRO A 18 7.30 -0.49 14.12
CA PRO A 18 7.74 -0.48 12.74
C PRO A 18 6.51 -0.91 11.94
N ALA A 19 6.02 -0.03 11.07
CA ALA A 19 5.02 -0.42 10.10
C ALA A 19 5.72 -1.50 9.28
N PHE A 20 5.48 -2.76 9.64
CA PHE A 20 5.98 -3.90 8.90
C PHE A 20 5.51 -3.66 7.47
N SER A 21 6.47 -3.31 6.60
CA SER A 21 6.21 -3.22 5.18
C SER A 21 5.75 -4.61 4.79
N ALA A 22 4.44 -4.78 4.62
CA ALA A 22 3.88 -6.07 4.29
C ALA A 22 4.52 -6.50 2.97
N GLU A 23 5.11 -7.68 2.93
CA GLU A 23 5.79 -8.16 1.74
C GLU A 23 4.85 -8.34 0.56
N THR A 24 5.39 -8.34 -0.66
CA THR A 24 4.58 -8.63 -1.85
C THR A 24 4.10 -10.08 -1.82
N ASN A 25 2.82 -10.29 -2.16
CA ASN A 25 2.22 -11.61 -2.29
C ASN A 25 1.84 -11.96 -3.74
N SER A 26 2.06 -11.06 -4.70
CA SER A 26 1.89 -11.33 -6.12
C SER A 26 3.13 -11.96 -6.78
N GLY A 27 2.92 -12.61 -7.92
CA GLY A 27 3.97 -12.77 -8.93
C GLY A 27 4.29 -11.44 -9.62
N VAL A 28 5.00 -11.50 -10.75
CA VAL A 28 5.20 -10.30 -11.58
C VAL A 28 3.88 -9.94 -12.26
N VAL A 29 3.48 -8.67 -12.13
CA VAL A 29 2.25 -8.12 -12.70
C VAL A 29 2.53 -6.77 -13.38
N LYS A 30 1.57 -6.29 -14.16
CA LYS A 30 1.51 -4.91 -14.68
C LYS A 30 0.18 -4.29 -14.28
N VAL A 31 0.17 -2.97 -14.05
CA VAL A 31 -1.09 -2.25 -13.85
C VAL A 31 -1.89 -2.30 -15.14
N ALA A 32 -3.14 -2.79 -15.07
CA ALA A 32 -4.02 -2.92 -16.22
C ALA A 32 -4.96 -1.71 -16.34
N GLU A 33 -5.56 -1.29 -15.22
CA GLU A 33 -6.50 -0.16 -15.19
C GLU A 33 -6.30 0.65 -13.90
N ILE A 34 -6.60 1.96 -13.98
CA ILE A 34 -6.59 2.89 -12.85
C ILE A 34 -7.91 3.65 -12.86
N LYS A 35 -8.55 3.81 -11.70
CA LYS A 35 -9.65 4.78 -11.51
C LYS A 35 -9.52 5.48 -10.15
N THR A 36 -10.10 6.68 -10.06
CA THR A 36 -10.14 7.48 -8.84
C THR A 36 -11.42 7.25 -8.07
N ASP A 37 -11.36 7.44 -6.75
CA ASP A 37 -12.53 7.61 -5.91
C ASP A 37 -12.97 9.09 -5.90
N TRP A 38 -14.27 9.35 -6.08
CA TRP A 38 -14.79 10.72 -6.03
C TRP A 38 -14.95 11.22 -4.59
N ASP A 39 -15.21 10.30 -3.65
CA ASP A 39 -15.41 10.60 -2.24
C ASP A 39 -14.10 10.86 -1.50
N ASN A 40 -13.00 10.31 -2.00
CA ASN A 40 -11.68 10.45 -1.41
C ASN A 40 -10.62 10.73 -2.49
N PRO A 41 -10.15 11.99 -2.63
CA PRO A 41 -9.21 12.36 -3.68
C PRO A 41 -7.84 11.69 -3.55
N ALA A 42 -7.51 11.15 -2.37
CA ALA A 42 -6.28 10.40 -2.15
C ALA A 42 -6.43 8.91 -2.49
N HIS A 43 -7.65 8.41 -2.71
CA HIS A 43 -7.93 7.00 -2.92
C HIS A 43 -8.03 6.65 -4.42
N TYR A 44 -7.19 5.70 -4.81
CA TYR A 44 -7.17 5.17 -6.17
C TYR A 44 -7.44 3.67 -6.12
N PHE A 45 -8.07 3.20 -7.18
CA PHE A 45 -8.34 1.80 -7.41
C PHE A 45 -7.56 1.30 -8.63
N TYR A 46 -7.06 0.08 -8.53
CA TYR A 46 -6.20 -0.55 -9.53
C TYR A 46 -6.68 -1.97 -9.88
N THR A 47 -6.49 -2.35 -11.13
CA THR A 47 -6.45 -3.75 -11.55
C THR A 47 -5.07 -4.09 -12.11
N PHE A 48 -4.71 -5.37 -12.09
CA PHE A 48 -3.41 -5.87 -12.50
C PHE A 48 -3.54 -7.06 -13.44
N SER A 49 -2.71 -7.08 -14.48
CA SER A 49 -2.52 -8.25 -15.34
C SER A 49 -1.34 -9.07 -14.83
N GLY A 50 -1.54 -10.38 -14.65
CA GLY A 50 -0.50 -11.31 -14.18
C GLY A 50 -0.98 -12.21 -13.03
N VAL A 51 -0.03 -12.71 -12.23
CA VAL A 51 -0.31 -13.65 -11.14
C VAL A 51 -0.54 -12.91 -9.82
N LEU A 52 -1.77 -12.91 -9.33
CA LEU A 52 -2.17 -12.34 -8.05
C LEU A 52 -2.42 -13.46 -7.01
N ALA A 53 -2.29 -13.13 -5.73
CA ALA A 53 -2.56 -14.06 -4.63
C ALA A 53 -4.06 -14.36 -4.44
N SER A 54 -4.93 -13.46 -4.90
CA SER A 54 -6.38 -13.54 -4.72
C SER A 54 -7.12 -12.82 -5.85
N ASN A 55 -8.44 -12.69 -5.73
CA ASN A 55 -9.27 -11.95 -6.68
C ASN A 55 -9.19 -10.42 -6.51
N CYS A 56 -8.52 -9.92 -5.46
CA CYS A 56 -8.30 -8.49 -5.28
C CYS A 56 -7.38 -7.94 -6.38
N GLY A 57 -7.84 -6.94 -7.12
CA GLY A 57 -7.11 -6.32 -8.22
C GLY A 57 -7.11 -7.14 -9.51
N LYS A 58 -7.87 -8.24 -9.59
CA LYS A 58 -7.99 -9.02 -10.83
C LYS A 58 -9.03 -8.37 -11.76
N PRO A 59 -8.74 -8.16 -13.06
CA PRO A 59 -9.72 -7.63 -14.01
C PRO A 59 -11.01 -8.45 -14.01
N GLY A 60 -12.15 -7.75 -13.90
CA GLY A 60 -13.48 -8.36 -13.79
C GLY A 60 -13.89 -8.80 -12.37
N TYR A 61 -13.06 -8.58 -11.35
CA TYR A 61 -13.34 -8.89 -9.94
C TYR A 61 -13.31 -7.61 -9.09
N ILE A 62 -12.97 -7.74 -7.80
CA ILE A 62 -12.87 -6.64 -6.84
C ILE A 62 -11.60 -5.85 -7.15
N TRP A 63 -11.72 -4.53 -7.18
CA TRP A 63 -10.58 -3.64 -7.39
C TRP A 63 -9.73 -3.54 -6.13
N SER A 64 -8.41 -3.38 -6.30
CA SER A 64 -7.53 -3.11 -5.17
C SER A 64 -7.36 -1.61 -4.95
N GLY A 65 -7.54 -1.17 -3.71
CA GLY A 65 -7.50 0.25 -3.34
C GLY A 65 -6.17 0.65 -2.70
N SER A 66 -5.81 1.94 -2.80
CA SER A 66 -4.76 2.54 -1.97
C SER A 66 -5.01 4.03 -1.75
N SER A 67 -4.95 4.43 -0.48
CA SER A 67 -4.92 5.85 -0.07
C SER A 67 -3.51 6.37 0.23
N SER A 68 -2.48 5.56 -0.01
CA SER A 68 -1.09 5.92 0.25
C SER A 68 -0.51 6.65 -0.96
N GLU A 69 -0.09 7.92 -0.76
CA GLU A 69 0.52 8.74 -1.80
C GLU A 69 1.72 8.04 -2.45
N ASN A 70 2.59 7.41 -1.64
CA ASN A 70 3.79 6.74 -2.13
C ASN A 70 3.45 5.53 -3.01
N ILE A 71 2.46 4.72 -2.62
CA ILE A 71 2.01 3.57 -3.42
C ILE A 71 1.39 4.07 -4.72
N ASN A 72 0.50 5.07 -4.64
CA ASN A 72 -0.22 5.59 -5.79
C ASN A 72 0.75 6.20 -6.82
N LYS A 73 1.76 6.94 -6.35
CA LYS A 73 2.81 7.49 -7.20
C LYS A 73 3.57 6.41 -7.96
N ILE A 74 3.97 5.32 -7.29
CA ILE A 74 4.69 4.21 -7.94
C ILE A 74 3.80 3.50 -8.95
N LEU A 75 2.54 3.22 -8.62
CA LEU A 75 1.61 2.53 -9.51
C LEU A 75 1.27 3.36 -10.75
N ILE A 76 1.05 4.67 -10.60
CA ILE A 76 0.82 5.58 -11.73
C ILE A 76 2.05 5.63 -12.64
N GLN A 77 3.25 5.71 -12.06
CA GLN A 77 4.50 5.66 -12.83
C GLN A 77 4.69 4.32 -13.55
N ALA A 78 4.38 3.21 -12.89
CA ALA A 78 4.45 1.88 -13.48
C ALA A 78 3.48 1.71 -14.64
N TYR A 79 2.25 2.23 -14.51
CA TYR A 79 1.26 2.24 -15.59
C TYR A 79 1.71 3.08 -16.78
N ALA A 80 2.17 4.31 -16.53
CA ALA A 80 2.60 5.24 -17.58
C ALA A 80 3.83 4.75 -18.37
N GLN A 81 4.69 3.95 -17.74
CA GLN A 81 5.93 3.44 -18.33
C GLN A 81 5.86 1.95 -18.68
N ASP A 82 4.69 1.32 -18.57
CA ASP A 82 4.48 -0.11 -18.81
C ASP A 82 5.46 -1.03 -18.03
N LEU A 83 5.76 -0.66 -16.78
CA LEU A 83 6.74 -1.36 -15.93
C LEU A 83 6.16 -2.62 -15.30
N SER A 84 7.01 -3.64 -15.21
CA SER A 84 6.73 -4.84 -14.43
C SER A 84 6.91 -4.54 -12.94
N ILE A 85 5.94 -4.96 -12.12
CA ILE A 85 5.92 -4.75 -10.68
C ILE A 85 5.56 -6.02 -9.91
N LYS A 86 5.72 -5.98 -8.59
CA LYS A 86 5.06 -6.88 -7.64
C LYS A 86 4.29 -6.05 -6.64
N VAL A 87 3.17 -6.58 -6.16
CA VAL A 87 2.27 -5.90 -5.22
C VAL A 87 1.98 -6.80 -4.02
N GLY A 88 1.88 -6.17 -2.86
CA GLY A 88 1.27 -6.77 -1.67
C GLY A 88 -0.15 -6.26 -1.56
N ILE A 89 -1.11 -7.17 -1.44
CA ILE A 89 -2.53 -6.84 -1.29
C ILE A 89 -3.07 -7.60 -0.08
N ASP A 90 -3.69 -6.88 0.85
CA ASP A 90 -4.44 -7.50 1.93
C ASP A 90 -5.70 -8.16 1.35
N ASN A 91 -5.85 -9.47 1.55
CA ASN A 91 -6.90 -10.26 0.90
C ASN A 91 -8.31 -9.99 1.47
N VAL A 92 -8.42 -9.36 2.63
CA VAL A 92 -9.71 -9.08 3.28
C VAL A 92 -10.26 -7.74 2.82
N SER A 93 -9.44 -6.70 2.87
CA SER A 93 -9.82 -5.32 2.50
C SER A 93 -9.56 -4.98 1.04
N CYS A 94 -8.83 -5.83 0.31
CA CYS A 94 -8.25 -5.53 -1.00
C CYS A 94 -7.39 -4.25 -1.04
N ASN A 95 -6.87 -3.81 0.11
CA ASN A 95 -5.98 -2.66 0.19
C ASN A 95 -4.56 -3.04 -0.20
N ILE A 96 -3.89 -2.21 -1.00
CA ILE A 96 -2.51 -2.40 -1.43
C ILE A 96 -1.60 -1.95 -0.30
N THR A 97 -0.69 -2.82 0.11
CA THR A 97 0.18 -2.62 1.28
C THR A 97 1.63 -2.31 0.90
N THR A 98 2.09 -2.78 -0.27
CA THR A 98 3.43 -2.50 -0.80
C THR A 98 3.49 -2.67 -2.31
N VAL A 99 4.51 -2.06 -2.95
CA VAL A 99 4.79 -2.21 -4.39
C VAL A 99 6.30 -2.20 -4.64
N TYR A 100 6.80 -3.15 -5.44
CA TYR A 100 8.17 -3.15 -5.97
C TYR A 100 8.17 -3.01 -7.48
N VAL A 101 9.01 -2.12 -8.00
CA VAL A 101 9.27 -1.99 -9.44
C VAL A 101 10.42 -2.91 -9.84
N ILE A 102 10.22 -3.71 -10.88
CA ILE A 102 11.24 -4.56 -11.46
C ILE A 102 11.83 -3.84 -12.66
N LYS A 103 13.06 -3.37 -12.52
CA LYS A 103 13.82 -2.81 -13.64
C LYS A 103 14.36 -3.95 -14.51
N GLN A 104 13.91 -4.04 -15.75
CA GLN A 104 14.54 -4.93 -16.73
C GLN A 104 15.94 -4.39 -17.02
N ARG A 105 16.96 -5.26 -16.90
CA ARG A 105 18.36 -4.96 -17.24
C ARG A 105 18.61 -5.30 -18.70
#